data_AF-A0A161M440-F1
#
_entry.id   AF-A0A161M440-F1
#
_cell.length_a   1.000
_cell.length_b   1.000
_cell.length_c   1.000
_cell.angle_alpha   90.00
_cell.angle_beta   90.00
_cell.angle_gamma   90.00
#
_symmetry.space_group_name_H-M   'P 1'
#
loop_
_entity.id
_entity.type
_entity.pdbx_description
1 polymer ?
#
loop_
_entity_poly.entity_id
_entity_poly.type
_entity_poly.pdbx_seq_one_letter_code
_entity_poly.pdbx_strand_id
1 'polypeptide(L)'
;HTVHVITATETQGRFGNGEGQEFAEAYLLEYWRPRLGKWVRYRDIKAEEVILGNTNTYLGAKRDLDPPIWASKIRFYPYSFHRRTVCMRVEIYGCYWKDGIVSYSMPQGDKRGI
;
A
#
# COMPACT_ATOMS: atom_id res chain seq x y z
N HIS A 1 -17.86 -0.83 9.01
CA HIS A 1 -16.57 -0.95 8.29
C HIS A 1 -15.68 -1.92 9.06
N THR A 2 -15.29 -3.03 8.44
CA THR A 2 -14.40 -4.02 9.04
C THR A 2 -12.94 -3.64 8.83
N VAL A 3 -12.07 -4.08 9.74
CA VAL A 3 -10.64 -3.79 9.68
C VAL A 3 -9.88 -5.04 9.25
N HIS A 4 -8.87 -4.84 8.40
CA HIS A 4 -8.01 -5.91 7.92
C HIS A 4 -6.55 -5.56 8.21
N VAL A 5 -5.75 -6.60 8.41
CA VAL A 5 -4.28 -6.50 8.38
C VAL A 5 -3.85 -6.78 6.96
N ILE A 6 -3.29 -5.77 6.32
CA ILE A 6 -2.81 -5.81 4.95
C ILE A 6 -1.31 -6.02 5.00
N THR A 7 -0.85 -7.10 4.38
CA THR A 7 0.55 -7.55 4.41
C THR A 7 1.25 -7.38 3.09
N ALA A 8 0.51 -7.38 1.98
CA ALA A 8 1.07 -7.11 0.67
C ALA A 8 0.01 -6.49 -0.26
N THR A 9 0.51 -5.87 -1.31
CA THR A 9 -0.29 -5.35 -2.42
C THR A 9 0.28 -5.85 -3.72
N GLU A 10 -0.56 -6.13 -4.69
CA GLU A 10 -0.12 -6.46 -6.04
C GLU A 10 -0.78 -5.55 -7.04
N THR A 11 0.01 -5.11 -8.01
CA THR A 11 -0.44 -4.14 -9.01
C THR A 11 -0.21 -4.71 -10.41
N GLN A 12 -1.08 -4.36 -11.35
CA GLN A 12 -0.98 -4.79 -12.74
C GLN A 12 -1.39 -3.65 -13.67
N GLY A 13 -0.72 -3.53 -14.82
CA GLY A 13 -1.09 -2.58 -15.88
C GLY A 13 -2.31 -3.01 -16.69
N ARG A 14 -2.65 -2.24 -17.72
CA ARG A 14 -3.63 -2.63 -18.73
C ARG A 14 -2.94 -3.46 -19.81
N PHE A 15 -3.18 -4.76 -19.85
CA PHE A 15 -2.64 -5.62 -20.92
C PHE A 15 -3.35 -5.40 -22.27
N GLY A 16 -4.68 -5.27 -22.24
CA GLY A 16 -5.48 -4.99 -23.44
C GLY A 16 -5.20 -5.92 -24.63
N ASN A 17 -5.05 -7.23 -24.39
CA ASN A 17 -4.68 -8.22 -25.42
C ASN A 17 -3.41 -7.87 -26.24
N GLY A 18 -2.47 -7.13 -25.65
CA GLY A 18 -1.23 -6.71 -26.30
C GLY A 18 -1.27 -5.28 -26.86
N GLU A 19 -2.44 -4.64 -26.93
CA GLU A 19 -2.56 -3.22 -27.30
C GLU A 19 -2.40 -2.27 -26.10
N GLY A 20 -2.49 -2.81 -24.89
CA GLY A 20 -2.31 -2.06 -23.65
C GLY A 20 -0.85 -1.78 -23.35
N GLN A 21 -0.52 -0.49 -23.23
CA GLN A 21 0.82 0.00 -22.89
C GLN A 21 0.83 0.80 -21.56
N GLU A 22 -0.33 1.05 -20.95
CA GLU A 22 -0.43 1.84 -19.72
C GLU A 22 -0.25 0.96 -18.48
N PHE A 23 0.70 1.34 -17.62
CA PHE A 23 0.92 0.75 -16.30
C PHE A 23 1.48 1.81 -15.36
N ALA A 24 1.32 1.60 -14.05
CA ALA A 24 1.93 2.46 -13.04
C ALA A 24 3.33 1.93 -12.67
N GLU A 25 4.37 2.72 -12.94
CA GLU A 25 5.77 2.43 -12.54
C GLU A 25 5.95 2.41 -11.03
N ALA A 26 5.20 3.26 -10.34
CA ALA A 26 5.20 3.36 -8.89
C ALA A 26 3.83 3.78 -8.40
N TYR A 27 3.62 3.69 -7.10
CA TYR A 27 2.40 4.15 -6.46
C TYR A 27 2.66 4.53 -5.02
N LEU A 28 1.75 5.32 -4.47
CA LEU A 28 1.71 5.69 -3.07
C LEU A 28 0.46 5.05 -2.46
N LEU A 29 0.57 4.67 -1.19
CA LEU A 29 -0.56 4.13 -0.43
C LEU A 29 -0.98 5.12 0.64
N GLU A 30 -2.28 5.36 0.72
CA GLU A 30 -2.90 5.98 1.88
C GLU A 30 -3.90 5.01 2.51
N TYR A 31 -3.94 4.98 3.83
CA TYR A 31 -4.83 4.11 4.57
C TYR A 31 -5.62 4.88 5.61
N TRP A 32 -6.80 4.35 5.94
CA TRP A 32 -7.70 4.92 6.94
C TRP A 32 -7.85 3.96 8.11
N ARG A 33 -7.70 4.50 9.32
CA ARG A 33 -7.97 3.79 10.57
C ARG A 33 -9.19 4.38 11.27
N PRO A 34 -10.14 3.55 11.77
CA PRO A 34 -11.35 4.04 12.43
C PRO A 34 -11.12 5.08 13.53
N ARG A 35 -10.10 4.90 14.38
CA ARG A 35 -9.79 5.83 15.49
C ARG A 35 -9.08 7.11 15.06
N LEU A 36 -8.34 7.10 13.94
CA LEU A 36 -7.57 8.26 13.50
C LEU A 36 -8.43 9.31 12.80
N GLY A 37 -9.53 8.91 12.16
CA GLY A 37 -10.43 9.85 11.48
C GLY A 37 -9.78 10.63 10.33
N LYS A 38 -8.63 10.16 9.81
CA LYS A 38 -7.88 10.80 8.72
C LYS A 38 -7.18 9.77 7.85
N TRP A 39 -6.87 10.17 6.62
CA TRP A 39 -5.98 9.43 5.72
C TRP A 39 -4.54 9.58 6.22
N VAL A 40 -3.82 8.46 6.26
CA VAL A 40 -2.41 8.42 6.63
C VAL A 40 -1.64 7.81 5.47
N ARG A 41 -0.53 8.45 5.11
CA ARG A 41 0.37 7.97 4.07
C ARG A 41 1.22 6.84 4.61
N TYR A 42 1.31 5.76 3.84
CA TYR A 42 2.17 4.64 4.16
C TYR A 42 3.64 5.02 3.96
N ARG A 43 4.47 4.53 4.88
CA ARG A 43 5.92 4.62 4.85
C ARG A 43 6.46 3.27 5.27
N ASP A 44 7.46 2.79 4.55
CA ASP A 44 8.17 1.57 4.91
C ASP A 44 9.11 1.80 6.12
N ILE A 45 9.84 0.76 6.52
CA ILE A 45 10.84 0.85 7.60
C ILE A 45 11.97 1.86 7.31
N LYS A 46 12.21 2.19 6.04
CA LYS A 46 13.22 3.16 5.58
C LYS A 46 12.64 4.58 5.46
N ALA A 47 11.38 4.77 5.83
CA ALA A 47 10.61 6.00 5.67
C ALA A 47 10.37 6.41 4.20
N GLU A 48 10.46 5.48 3.25
CA GLU A 48 10.11 5.69 1.84
C GLU A 48 8.60 5.57 1.65
N GLU A 49 8.01 6.53 0.94
CA GLU A 49 6.57 6.55 0.63
C GLU A 49 6.25 5.94 -0.73
N VAL A 50 7.22 5.98 -1.66
CA VAL A 50 7.05 5.57 -3.05
C VAL A 50 7.31 4.07 -3.15
N ILE A 51 6.26 3.32 -3.50
CA ILE A 51 6.36 1.88 -3.71
C ILE A 51 6.53 1.62 -5.20
N LEU A 52 7.52 0.80 -5.55
CA LEU A 52 7.74 0.37 -6.93
C LEU A 52 6.59 -0.53 -7.40
N GLY A 53 5.95 -0.14 -8.50
CA GLY A 53 4.85 -0.87 -9.12
C GLY A 53 5.33 -1.80 -10.22
N ASN A 54 4.71 -1.66 -11.39
CA ASN A 54 4.89 -2.53 -12.54
C ASN A 54 6.03 -2.04 -13.45
N THR A 55 6.73 -3.00 -14.06
CA THR A 55 7.68 -2.77 -15.14
C THR A 55 7.09 -3.10 -16.52
N ASN A 56 5.93 -3.76 -16.57
CA ASN A 56 5.23 -4.13 -17.79
C ASN A 56 3.70 -4.12 -17.58
N THR A 57 2.94 -4.39 -18.65
CA THR A 57 1.47 -4.31 -18.61
C THR A 57 0.75 -5.59 -18.20
N TYR A 58 1.44 -6.73 -18.15
CA TYR A 58 0.82 -8.05 -18.01
C TYR A 58 1.24 -8.84 -16.76
N LEU A 59 2.45 -8.64 -16.22
CA LEU A 59 2.85 -9.28 -14.97
C LEU A 59 2.30 -8.50 -13.78
N GLY A 60 1.71 -9.22 -12.84
CA GLY A 60 1.42 -8.69 -11.52
C GLY A 60 2.71 -8.44 -10.75
N ALA A 61 2.85 -7.24 -10.19
CA ALA A 61 3.97 -6.85 -9.36
C ALA A 61 3.53 -6.87 -7.90
N LYS A 62 3.82 -7.96 -7.19
CA LYS A 62 3.54 -8.08 -5.77
C LYS A 62 4.62 -7.39 -4.94
N ARG A 63 4.18 -6.58 -3.98
CA ARG A 63 5.02 -5.85 -3.02
C ARG A 63 4.51 -6.10 -1.61
N ASP A 64 5.40 -6.61 -0.77
CA ASP A 64 5.15 -6.78 0.65
C ASP A 64 5.22 -5.43 1.36
N LEU A 65 4.31 -5.24 2.32
CA LEU A 65 4.25 -4.05 3.16
C LEU A 65 4.94 -4.35 4.49
N ASP A 66 6.14 -3.80 4.64
CA ASP A 66 6.88 -3.81 5.88
C ASP A 66 7.05 -2.37 6.42
N PRO A 67 6.31 -1.97 7.47
CA PRO A 67 5.44 -2.81 8.31
C PRO A 67 4.04 -3.06 7.72
N PRO A 68 3.34 -4.14 8.12
CA PRO A 68 1.98 -4.41 7.67
C PRO A 68 1.02 -3.32 8.15
N ILE A 69 0.00 -3.03 7.34
CA ILE A 69 -0.96 -1.96 7.60
C ILE A 69 -2.24 -2.53 8.20
N TRP A 70 -2.62 -2.04 9.39
CA TRP A 70 -3.96 -2.22 9.93
C TRP A 70 -4.88 -1.09 9.45
N ALA A 71 -5.89 -1.39 8.61
CA ALA A 71 -6.75 -0.37 8.00
C ALA A 71 -8.14 -0.88 7.59
N SER A 72 -9.12 0.04 7.54
CA SER A 72 -10.48 -0.23 7.06
C SER A 72 -10.75 0.28 5.65
N LYS A 73 -9.93 1.22 5.17
CA LYS A 73 -9.93 1.70 3.78
C LYS A 73 -8.49 1.87 3.33
N ILE A 74 -8.23 1.59 2.06
CA ILE A 74 -6.95 1.82 1.41
C ILE A 74 -7.20 2.58 0.12
N ARG A 75 -6.26 3.45 -0.24
CA ARG A 75 -6.30 4.26 -1.45
C ARG A 75 -4.96 4.16 -2.13
N PHE A 76 -4.99 3.77 -3.40
CA PHE A 76 -3.83 3.71 -4.27
C PHE A 76 -3.75 5.01 -5.05
N TYR A 77 -2.59 5.67 -5.02
CA TYR A 77 -2.30 6.81 -5.87
C TYR A 77 -1.24 6.39 -6.87
N PRO A 78 -1.59 6.30 -8.17
CA PRO A 78 -0.61 5.96 -9.18
C PRO A 78 0.43 7.10 -9.26
N TYR A 79 1.70 6.72 -9.33
CA TYR A 79 2.84 7.63 -9.43
C TYR A 79 3.67 7.26 -10.65
N SER A 80 4.07 8.27 -11.42
CA SER A 80 4.88 8.10 -12.62
C SER A 80 5.91 9.21 -12.65
N PHE A 81 7.17 8.85 -12.94
CA PHE A 81 8.26 9.82 -13.06
C PHE A 81 8.11 10.70 -14.31
N HIS A 82 7.38 10.20 -15.31
CA HIS A 82 7.12 10.87 -16.58
C HIS A 82 5.61 11.12 -16.73
N ARG A 83 5.23 12.21 -17.40
CA ARG A 83 3.81 12.49 -17.71
C ARG A 83 3.29 11.50 -18.75
N ARG A 84 2.50 10.52 -18.32
CA ARG A 84 1.81 9.56 -19.19
C ARG A 84 0.47 9.15 -18.58
N THR A 85 -0.41 8.63 -19.41
CA THR A 85 -1.61 7.95 -18.93
C THR A 85 -1.20 6.65 -18.25
N VAL A 86 -1.73 6.42 -17.05
CA VAL A 86 -1.44 5.24 -16.23
C VAL A 86 -2.73 4.50 -15.95
N CYS A 87 -2.66 3.17 -16.02
CA CYS A 87 -3.73 2.28 -15.61
C CYS A 87 -3.20 1.35 -14.51
N MET A 88 -4.08 1.03 -13.58
CA MET A 88 -3.72 0.23 -12.41
C MET A 88 -4.88 -0.70 -12.08
N ARG A 89 -4.59 -1.99 -12.07
CA ARG A 89 -5.39 -3.04 -11.43
C ARG A 89 -4.69 -3.42 -10.15
N VAL A 90 -5.43 -3.63 -9.08
CA VAL A 90 -4.86 -3.84 -7.75
C VAL A 90 -5.48 -5.06 -7.09
N GLU A 91 -4.67 -5.78 -6.34
CA GLU A 91 -5.05 -6.86 -5.46
C GLU A 91 -4.43 -6.61 -4.08
N ILE A 92 -5.16 -6.97 -3.03
CA ILE A 92 -4.76 -6.69 -1.64
C ILE A 92 -4.67 -8.01 -0.88
N TYR A 93 -3.49 -8.29 -0.34
CA TYR A 93 -3.26 -9.49 0.46
C TYR A 93 -3.28 -9.17 1.95
N GLY A 94 -4.04 -9.95 2.69
CA GLY A 94 -4.20 -9.74 4.12
C GLY A 94 -5.17 -10.71 4.76
N CYS A 95 -5.51 -10.44 6.01
CA CYS A 95 -6.50 -11.20 6.76
C CYS A 95 -7.41 -10.29 7.56
N TYR A 96 -8.57 -10.83 7.95
CA TYR A 96 -9.52 -10.13 8.81
C TYR A 96 -8.94 -9.92 10.21
N TRP A 97 -9.07 -8.71 10.75
CA TRP A 97 -8.65 -8.41 12.11
C TRP A 97 -9.68 -8.89 13.14
N LYS A 98 -9.39 -10.01 13.81
CA LYS A 98 -10.30 -10.64 14.80
C LYS A 98 -10.12 -10.11 16.23
N ASP A 99 -8.98 -9.52 16.57
CA ASP A 99 -8.59 -9.20 17.94
C ASP A 99 -9.35 -8.02 18.56
N GLY A 100 -10.01 -7.18 17.75
CA GLY A 100 -10.79 -6.03 18.25
C GLY A 100 -9.96 -4.88 18.84
N ILE A 101 -8.64 -5.04 18.99
CA ILE A 101 -7.75 -3.96 19.45
C ILE A 101 -7.72 -2.87 18.38
N VAL A 102 -8.12 -1.66 18.76
CA VAL A 102 -8.18 -0.48 17.88
C VAL A 102 -6.93 0.41 18.03
N SER A 103 -6.33 0.39 19.23
CA SER A 103 -5.15 1.17 19.59
C SER A 103 -4.61 0.72 20.93
N TYR A 104 -3.32 0.88 21.16
CA TYR A 104 -2.68 0.75 22.47
C TYR A 104 -1.94 2.05 22.82
N SER A 105 -1.68 2.26 24.10
CA SER A 105 -0.83 3.34 24.61
C SER A 105 0.26 2.72 25.46
N MET A 106 1.52 3.02 25.16
CA MET A 106 2.68 2.56 25.92
C MET A 106 3.70 3.69 26.05
N PRO A 107 4.53 3.72 27.11
CA PRO A 107 5.67 4.63 27.19
C PRO A 107 6.62 4.45 26.01
N GLN A 108 7.31 5.52 25.61
CA GLN A 108 8.33 5.43 24.56
C GLN A 108 9.44 4.47 25.02
N GLY A 109 9.81 3.52 24.15
CA GLY A 109 10.91 2.60 24.43
C GLY A 109 12.23 3.34 24.65
N ASP A 110 13.00 2.91 25.65
CA ASP A 110 14.28 3.50 25.99
C ASP A 110 15.33 3.22 24.89
N LYS A 111 16.16 4.21 24.58
CA LYS A 111 17.21 4.05 23.57
C LYS A 111 18.42 3.42 24.25
N ARG A 112 18.63 2.11 24.07
CA ARG A 112 19.90 1.47 24.43
C ARG A 112 21.01 1.91 23.48
N GLY A 113 21.96 2.70 23.98
CA GLY A 113 23.24 2.97 23.33
C GLY A 113 23.38 4.40 22.79
N ILE A 114 24.21 5.19 23.47
CA ILE A 114 25.10 6.19 22.86
C ILE A 114 26.46 5.50 22.73
#